data_AF-A0A838UCT9-F1
#
_entry.id   AF-A0A838UCT9-F1
#
_cell.length_a   1.000
_cell.length_b   1.000
_cell.length_c   1.000
_cell.angle_alpha   90.00
_cell.angle_beta   90.00
_cell.angle_gamma   90.00
#
_symmetry.space_group_name_H-M   'P 1'
#
loop_
_entity.id
_entity.type
_entity.pdbx_description
1 polymer ?
#
loop_
_entity_poly.entity_id
_entity_poly.type
_entity_poly.pdbx_seq_one_letter_code
_entity_poly.pdbx_strand_id
1 'polypeptide(L)'
;MTKIHWSNAVDGAFDTAADWDAGAVPGAKDRAFLGALGGSAYTVAASTDEIVRGLRISGNATLAITGGVFVVRRDLGNGGVIALGGGGGEARLEITGATTLSGGGQVVLAGDKSGFIGATRRHHGALTNIDNTISGAGRMEGLGFRFDNQAAGVVNATGARNLVLKHVLCTNAGLLEGTGSGGLTLKATTTILNGAAGIILAGAGSRVHLRGVTISGGTLESTGSGKFVVTGFTARKSGARWDGLTATLYNQARVHIVKAFLGLSGAIDNSGAIVGKRGLGGLEIADRGATLSGGGSVTLHRFNSITGDTSRSTLTNVNNRISGAGAIGAPIGAEGLILVNQQNGVIDASARQGLTINTGANKVRNDGLIEATGRGVGDIVSGVINNGTLMAAGGTLTVERAVTGTGSGAIDGGTLAFGS
;
A
#
# COMPACT_ATOMS: atom_id res chain seq x y z
N MET A 1 19.70 32.65 17.78
CA MET A 1 18.60 31.65 17.84
C MET A 1 18.28 31.49 19.29
N THR A 2 17.20 32.13 19.74
CA THR A 2 16.81 32.14 21.14
C THR A 2 16.10 30.84 21.48
N LYS A 3 16.34 30.32 22.68
CA LYS A 3 15.55 29.23 23.25
C LYS A 3 14.57 29.89 24.21
N ILE A 4 13.29 29.62 24.04
CA ILE A 4 12.22 30.20 24.86
C ILE A 4 11.42 29.03 25.43
N HIS A 5 11.29 29.00 26.74
CA HIS A 5 10.69 27.91 27.50
C HIS A 5 9.31 28.29 28.00
N TRP A 6 8.39 27.33 27.93
CA TRP A 6 7.12 27.42 28.64
C TRP A 6 7.41 27.45 30.14
N SER A 7 6.91 28.46 30.85
CA SER A 7 7.40 28.81 32.20
C SER A 7 6.95 27.83 33.26
N ASN A 8 5.69 27.36 33.18
CA ASN A 8 5.06 26.54 34.22
C ASN A 8 4.30 25.38 33.58
N ALA A 9 4.27 24.21 34.24
CA ALA A 9 3.54 23.03 33.78
C ALA A 9 2.03 23.18 34.00
N VAL A 10 1.44 24.16 33.32
CA VAL A 10 0.02 24.52 33.36
C VAL A 10 -0.51 24.68 31.94
N ASP A 11 -1.81 24.45 31.79
CA ASP A 11 -2.51 24.67 30.54
C ASP A 11 -2.51 26.16 30.17
N GLY A 12 -2.37 26.46 28.89
CA GLY A 12 -2.38 27.85 28.41
C GLY A 12 -2.39 27.95 26.89
N ALA A 13 -2.49 29.17 26.38
CA ALA A 13 -2.50 29.44 24.95
C ALA A 13 -1.09 29.79 24.46
N PHE A 14 -0.67 29.22 23.34
CA PHE A 14 0.68 29.37 22.79
C PHE A 14 1.07 30.84 22.58
N ASP A 15 0.10 31.68 22.21
CA ASP A 15 0.22 33.10 21.93
C ASP A 15 0.19 34.00 23.20
N THR A 16 0.13 33.41 24.39
CA THR A 16 0.19 34.16 25.65
C THR A 16 1.65 34.42 26.06
N ALA A 17 2.14 35.63 25.78
CA ALA A 17 3.52 36.03 26.03
C ALA A 17 3.98 35.84 27.50
N ALA A 18 3.07 36.00 28.47
CA ALA A 18 3.35 35.85 29.89
C ALA A 18 3.64 34.40 30.33
N ASP A 19 3.25 33.42 29.52
CA ASP A 19 3.48 32.01 29.81
C ASP A 19 4.88 31.55 29.35
N TRP A 20 5.63 32.39 28.63
CA TRP A 20 6.99 32.13 28.17
C TRP A 20 8.04 32.83 29.05
N ASP A 21 9.17 32.16 29.32
CA ASP A 21 10.24 32.64 30.20
C ASP A 21 10.90 33.95 29.72
N ALA A 22 10.87 34.20 28.41
CA ALA A 22 11.35 35.43 27.81
C ALA A 22 10.33 36.58 27.85
N GLY A 23 9.12 36.36 28.37
CA GLY A 23 8.02 37.30 28.33
C GLY A 23 7.54 37.63 26.91
N ALA A 24 7.80 36.72 25.96
CA ALA A 24 7.52 36.89 24.53
C ALA A 24 7.20 35.54 23.87
N VAL A 25 6.25 35.56 22.93
CA VAL A 25 5.87 34.38 22.14
C VAL A 25 7.01 34.00 21.17
N PRO A 26 7.43 32.72 21.11
CA PRO A 26 8.45 32.27 20.17
C PRO A 26 8.05 32.50 18.71
N GLY A 27 8.93 33.11 17.93
CA GLY A 27 8.70 33.38 16.51
C GLY A 27 9.55 32.53 15.56
N ALA A 28 9.51 32.90 14.28
CA ALA A 28 10.13 32.14 13.18
C ALA A 28 11.66 31.96 13.26
N LYS A 29 12.33 32.66 14.19
CA LYS A 29 13.79 32.58 14.44
C LYS A 29 14.13 31.79 15.71
N ASP A 30 13.13 31.42 16.50
CA ASP A 30 13.29 30.91 17.86
C ASP A 30 13.00 29.42 17.96
N ARG A 31 13.48 28.82 19.05
CA ARG A 31 13.11 27.47 19.46
C ARG A 31 12.13 27.56 20.62
N ALA A 32 10.94 27.02 20.43
CA ALA A 32 9.96 26.82 21.49
C ALA A 32 10.27 25.52 22.25
N PHE A 33 10.33 25.59 23.57
CA PHE A 33 10.49 24.43 24.46
C PHE A 33 9.27 24.28 25.36
N LEU A 34 8.43 23.30 25.06
CA LEU A 34 7.38 22.83 25.96
C LEU A 34 8.01 21.82 26.92
N GLY A 35 8.79 22.32 27.87
CA GLY A 35 9.46 21.53 28.90
C GLY A 35 9.49 22.23 30.24
N ALA A 36 8.34 22.75 30.65
CA ALA A 36 8.20 23.42 31.94
C ALA A 36 8.54 22.46 33.08
N LEU A 37 9.16 22.99 34.14
CA LEU A 37 9.49 22.22 35.34
C LEU A 37 8.20 21.91 36.11
N GLY A 38 8.06 20.66 36.54
CA GLY A 38 6.85 20.14 37.20
C GLY A 38 6.38 18.89 36.46
N GLY A 39 6.31 17.75 37.16
CA GLY A 39 5.99 16.46 36.54
C GLY A 39 4.53 16.31 36.06
N SER A 40 3.68 17.31 36.29
CA SER A 40 2.27 17.30 35.88
C SER A 40 2.12 17.38 34.36
N ALA A 41 1.10 16.72 33.83
CA ALA A 41 0.74 16.86 32.43
C ALA A 41 0.11 18.24 32.18
N TYR A 42 0.38 18.83 31.02
CA TYR A 42 -0.18 20.13 30.63
C TYR A 42 -0.34 20.24 29.12
N THR A 43 -1.21 21.15 28.70
CA THR A 43 -1.60 21.40 27.31
C THR A 43 -1.34 22.84 26.92
N VAL A 44 -0.54 23.04 25.88
CA VAL A 44 -0.38 24.34 25.23
C VAL A 44 -1.23 24.34 23.97
N ALA A 45 -2.24 25.20 23.92
CA ALA A 45 -3.17 25.30 22.81
C ALA A 45 -2.72 26.33 21.78
N ALA A 46 -2.63 25.94 20.50
CA ALA A 46 -2.43 26.83 19.37
C ALA A 46 -3.73 26.85 18.54
N SER A 47 -4.45 27.98 18.59
CA SER A 47 -5.72 28.17 17.86
C SER A 47 -5.59 29.06 16.62
N THR A 48 -4.43 29.69 16.43
CA THR A 48 -4.09 30.62 15.35
C THR A 48 -2.83 30.16 14.61
N ASP A 49 -2.45 30.89 13.57
CA ASP A 49 -1.22 30.60 12.84
C ASP A 49 0.01 30.90 13.71
N GLU A 50 0.88 29.90 13.83
CA GLU A 50 2.11 29.97 14.62
C GLU A 50 3.31 29.57 13.78
N ILE A 51 4.48 30.15 14.07
CA ILE A 51 5.70 29.79 13.34
C ILE A 51 6.92 29.79 14.25
N VAL A 52 7.63 28.66 14.25
CA VAL A 52 8.87 28.49 15.00
C VAL A 52 9.99 27.94 14.13
N ARG A 53 11.23 28.23 14.50
CA ARG A 53 12.38 27.60 13.83
C ARG A 53 12.52 26.14 14.23
N GLY A 54 12.26 25.81 15.49
CA GLY A 54 12.27 24.44 16.01
C GLY A 54 11.41 24.33 17.25
N LEU A 55 11.00 23.10 17.56
CA LEU A 55 10.07 22.80 18.65
C LEU A 55 10.56 21.58 19.43
N ARG A 56 10.59 21.68 20.75
CA ARG A 56 10.86 20.56 21.67
C ARG A 56 9.66 20.40 22.59
N ILE A 57 9.13 19.19 22.70
CA ILE A 57 8.01 18.81 23.56
C ILE A 57 8.50 17.73 24.52
N SER A 58 8.34 17.96 25.82
CA SER A 58 8.62 16.99 26.88
C SER A 58 7.53 15.94 27.00
N GLY A 59 7.83 14.80 27.65
CA GLY A 59 6.91 13.67 27.73
C GLY A 59 5.56 13.93 28.43
N ASN A 60 5.50 14.94 29.30
CA ASN A 60 4.29 15.38 29.99
C ASN A 60 3.53 16.50 29.26
N ALA A 61 4.05 17.01 28.14
CA ALA A 61 3.47 18.15 27.44
C ALA A 61 2.64 17.70 26.23
N THR A 62 1.51 18.38 26.02
CA THR A 62 0.71 18.30 24.81
C THR A 62 0.72 19.64 24.09
N LEU A 63 1.10 19.67 22.81
CA LEU A 63 0.78 20.78 21.91
C LEU A 63 -0.56 20.46 21.23
N ALA A 64 -1.62 21.19 21.55
CA ALA A 64 -2.93 21.04 20.92
C ALA A 64 -3.11 22.11 19.84
N ILE A 65 -2.95 21.73 18.58
CA ILE A 65 -3.26 22.59 17.43
C ILE A 65 -4.75 22.45 17.15
N THR A 66 -5.54 23.42 17.62
CA THR A 66 -7.01 23.39 17.56
C THR A 66 -7.56 24.17 16.36
N GLY A 67 -6.75 25.05 15.79
CA GLY A 67 -7.02 25.83 14.58
C GLY A 67 -5.72 26.39 13.98
N GLY A 68 -5.82 26.99 12.79
CA GLY A 68 -4.70 27.62 12.11
C GLY A 68 -3.61 26.66 11.62
N VAL A 69 -2.49 27.24 11.19
CA VAL A 69 -1.29 26.54 10.71
C VAL A 69 -0.13 26.74 11.68
N PHE A 70 0.34 25.65 12.28
CA PHE A 70 1.56 25.64 13.07
C PHE A 70 2.75 25.23 12.18
N VAL A 71 3.68 26.13 11.91
CA VAL A 71 4.82 25.91 11.02
C VAL A 71 6.07 25.57 11.82
N VAL A 72 6.69 24.43 11.53
CA VAL A 72 8.02 24.06 12.04
C VAL A 72 9.01 23.97 10.88
N ARG A 73 10.12 24.71 10.97
CA ARG A 73 11.10 24.84 9.86
C ARG A 73 12.28 23.87 9.92
N ARG A 74 12.61 23.34 11.11
CA ARG A 74 13.76 22.45 11.35
C ARG A 74 13.38 21.37 12.37
N ASP A 75 14.14 21.23 13.46
CA ASP A 75 14.04 20.08 14.35
C ASP A 75 12.74 20.10 15.16
N LEU A 76 12.03 18.97 15.13
CA LEU A 76 10.81 18.71 15.89
C LEU A 76 11.08 17.55 16.87
N GLY A 77 11.57 17.89 18.05
CA GLY A 77 11.82 16.91 19.11
C GLY A 77 10.57 16.68 19.95
N ASN A 78 9.74 15.72 19.59
CA ASN A 78 8.51 15.36 20.28
C ASN A 78 8.71 14.13 21.19
N GLY A 79 8.77 14.37 22.50
CA GLY A 79 8.67 13.31 23.51
C GLY A 79 7.26 13.16 24.10
N GLY A 80 6.37 14.13 23.86
CA GLY A 80 5.00 14.17 24.36
C GLY A 80 3.98 13.94 23.25
N VAL A 81 2.96 14.80 23.19
CA VAL A 81 1.87 14.69 22.21
C VAL A 81 1.76 15.97 21.37
N ILE A 82 1.65 15.82 20.06
CA ILE A 82 1.14 16.86 19.16
C ILE A 82 -0.25 16.42 18.71
N ALA A 83 -1.29 17.08 19.21
CA ALA A 83 -2.67 16.82 18.82
C ALA A 83 -3.10 17.81 17.74
N LEU A 84 -3.59 17.31 16.61
CA LEU A 84 -4.11 18.11 15.50
C LEU A 84 -5.62 17.93 15.40
N GLY A 85 -6.35 19.03 15.61
CA GLY A 85 -7.80 19.10 15.45
C GLY A 85 -8.58 18.96 16.75
N GLY A 86 -9.87 18.60 16.62
CA GLY A 86 -10.81 18.47 17.75
C GLY A 86 -11.64 19.73 18.06
N GLY A 87 -11.22 20.91 17.57
CA GLY A 87 -11.89 22.21 17.83
C GLY A 87 -12.86 22.71 16.74
N GLY A 88 -13.18 21.90 15.73
CA GLY A 88 -14.06 22.29 14.61
C GLY A 88 -13.40 23.08 13.47
N GLY A 89 -12.16 23.55 13.62
CA GLY A 89 -11.36 24.26 12.60
C GLY A 89 -10.41 23.38 11.77
N GLU A 90 -9.77 24.00 10.76
CA GLU A 90 -8.67 23.39 9.98
C GLU A 90 -7.34 23.55 10.72
N ALA A 91 -7.02 22.62 11.61
CA ALA A 91 -5.71 22.56 12.26
C ALA A 91 -4.66 21.88 11.35
N ARG A 92 -3.49 22.49 11.23
CA ARG A 92 -2.41 21.99 10.37
C ARG A 92 -1.04 22.09 11.06
N LEU A 93 -0.24 21.05 10.92
CA LEU A 93 1.20 21.10 11.16
C LEU A 93 1.90 21.17 9.79
N GLU A 94 2.43 22.33 9.44
CA GLU A 94 3.09 22.53 8.14
C GLU A 94 4.61 22.39 8.27
N ILE A 95 5.16 21.51 7.43
CA ILE A 95 6.60 21.24 7.34
C ILE A 95 7.12 21.90 6.07
N THR A 96 7.78 23.05 6.20
CA THR A 96 8.24 23.85 5.03
C THR A 96 9.68 23.55 4.62
N GLY A 97 10.44 22.81 5.43
CA GLY A 97 11.85 22.47 5.19
C GLY A 97 12.16 21.03 5.60
N ALA A 98 13.45 20.66 5.57
CA ALA A 98 13.89 19.37 6.11
C ALA A 98 13.76 19.37 7.65
N THR A 99 12.88 18.51 8.15
CA THR A 99 12.49 18.42 9.56
C THR A 99 12.64 16.99 10.03
N THR A 100 13.31 16.81 11.16
CA THR A 100 13.43 15.52 11.84
C THR A 100 12.46 15.48 13.02
N LEU A 101 11.56 14.50 13.01
CA LEU A 101 10.66 14.17 14.11
C LEU A 101 11.29 13.06 14.95
N SER A 102 11.63 13.38 16.20
CA SER A 102 12.38 12.49 17.11
C SER A 102 11.89 12.60 18.55
N GLY A 103 12.22 11.63 19.41
CA GLY A 103 11.93 11.68 20.85
C GLY A 103 10.86 10.70 21.32
N GLY A 104 10.33 9.84 20.44
CA GLY A 104 9.43 8.75 20.79
C GLY A 104 7.98 9.14 21.11
N GLY A 105 7.60 10.41 20.90
CA GLY A 105 6.26 10.91 21.18
C GLY A 105 5.20 10.53 20.14
N GLN A 106 4.01 11.12 20.29
CA GLN A 106 2.87 10.91 19.41
C GLN A 106 2.47 12.17 18.64
N VAL A 107 2.05 11.99 17.40
CA VAL A 107 1.34 12.99 16.60
C VAL A 107 -0.04 12.43 16.28
N VAL A 108 -1.09 13.01 16.84
CA VAL A 108 -2.46 12.46 16.78
C VAL A 108 -3.33 13.36 15.91
N LEU A 109 -3.93 12.79 14.86
CA LEU A 109 -4.82 13.49 13.95
C LEU A 109 -6.29 13.15 14.28
N ALA A 110 -7.09 14.16 14.61
CA ALA A 110 -8.44 13.97 15.16
C ALA A 110 -9.60 13.96 14.13
N GLY A 111 -9.36 14.05 12.81
CA GLY A 111 -10.42 13.91 11.81
C GLY A 111 -10.31 14.73 10.51
N ASP A 112 -11.23 14.46 9.59
CA ASP A 112 -11.26 14.73 8.14
C ASP A 112 -11.09 16.16 7.62
N LYS A 113 -10.99 17.17 8.50
CA LYS A 113 -10.62 18.56 8.13
C LYS A 113 -9.44 19.13 8.93
N SER A 114 -8.98 18.42 9.96
CA SER A 114 -8.27 19.04 11.08
C SER A 114 -6.91 18.40 11.42
N GLY A 115 -6.52 17.33 10.72
CA GLY A 115 -5.18 16.75 10.82
C GLY A 115 -4.50 16.82 9.48
N PHE A 116 -3.64 17.81 9.28
CA PHE A 116 -2.82 17.95 8.08
C PHE A 116 -1.35 17.97 8.46
N ILE A 117 -0.57 17.05 7.87
CA ILE A 117 0.89 17.11 7.85
C ILE A 117 1.33 17.21 6.40
N GLY A 118 2.03 18.26 6.05
CA GLY A 118 2.51 18.41 4.69
C GLY A 118 2.93 19.83 4.39
N ALA A 119 3.23 20.07 3.13
CA ALA A 119 3.61 21.38 2.65
C ALA A 119 2.56 21.89 1.65
N THR A 120 2.26 23.18 1.69
CA THR A 120 1.45 23.82 0.64
C THR A 120 2.21 23.80 -0.70
N ARG A 121 1.49 24.01 -1.83
CA ARG A 121 1.98 23.83 -3.23
C ARG A 121 3.25 24.60 -3.62
N ARG A 122 3.85 25.40 -2.73
CA ARG A 122 5.08 26.18 -2.96
C ARG A 122 6.28 25.73 -2.13
N HIS A 123 6.14 24.71 -1.28
CA HIS A 123 7.21 24.24 -0.41
C HIS A 123 7.40 22.71 -0.54
N HIS A 124 8.64 22.28 -0.79
CA HIS A 124 9.01 20.86 -0.84
C HIS A 124 9.46 20.40 0.55
N GLY A 125 8.53 20.34 1.49
CA GLY A 125 8.82 19.85 2.84
C GLY A 125 9.36 18.42 2.83
N ALA A 126 10.30 18.13 3.74
CA ALA A 126 10.77 16.77 3.97
C ALA A 126 10.65 16.47 5.46
N LEU A 127 9.90 15.43 5.82
CA LEU A 127 9.75 14.97 7.19
C LEU A 127 10.39 13.60 7.34
N THR A 128 11.42 13.52 8.18
CA THR A 128 12.02 12.26 8.61
C THR A 128 11.47 11.90 9.99
N ASN A 129 10.65 10.85 10.07
CA ASN A 129 10.17 10.29 11.33
C ASN A 129 11.15 9.23 11.84
N ILE A 130 11.86 9.53 12.92
CA ILE A 130 12.86 8.62 13.49
C ILE A 130 12.18 7.51 14.30
N ASP A 131 11.33 7.90 15.25
CA ASP A 131 10.85 7.04 16.34
C ASP A 131 9.46 7.43 16.87
N ASN A 132 8.78 8.40 16.25
CA ASN A 132 7.48 8.84 16.72
C ASN A 132 6.35 8.01 16.09
N THR A 133 5.20 8.04 16.76
CA THR A 133 3.95 7.46 16.24
C THR A 133 3.04 8.55 15.70
N ILE A 134 2.77 8.55 14.40
CA ILE A 134 1.74 9.38 13.76
C ILE A 134 0.45 8.57 13.67
N SER A 135 -0.65 9.02 14.29
CA SER A 135 -1.86 8.20 14.41
C SER A 135 -3.18 8.97 14.19
N GLY A 136 -4.29 8.24 14.20
CA GLY A 136 -5.65 8.79 14.11
C GLY A 136 -6.23 8.75 12.70
N ALA A 137 -6.90 9.84 12.31
CA ALA A 137 -7.51 10.02 11.00
C ALA A 137 -7.26 11.44 10.48
N GLY A 138 -6.98 11.58 9.18
CA GLY A 138 -6.61 12.87 8.59
C GLY A 138 -5.88 12.72 7.27
N ARG A 139 -5.07 13.72 6.90
CA ARG A 139 -4.31 13.72 5.64
C ARG A 139 -2.84 14.02 5.89
N MET A 140 -2.00 13.26 5.23
CA MET A 140 -0.62 13.61 4.93
C MET A 140 -0.55 13.86 3.43
N GLU A 141 -0.47 15.12 3.00
CA GLU A 141 -0.52 15.43 1.57
C GLU A 141 0.33 16.65 1.17
N GLY A 142 0.79 16.64 -0.07
CA GLY A 142 1.56 17.74 -0.65
C GLY A 142 2.31 17.25 -1.89
N LEU A 143 2.11 17.91 -3.04
CA LEU A 143 2.87 17.56 -4.25
C LEU A 143 4.35 17.82 -3.99
N GLY A 144 5.17 16.78 -4.03
CA GLY A 144 6.60 16.90 -3.74
C GLY A 144 6.95 16.87 -2.25
N PHE A 145 5.98 16.64 -1.36
CA PHE A 145 6.27 16.36 0.05
C PHE A 145 6.97 15.01 0.19
N ARG A 146 8.15 15.01 0.80
CA ARG A 146 8.91 13.79 1.09
C ARG A 146 8.67 13.36 2.52
N PHE A 147 8.30 12.10 2.69
CA PHE A 147 8.17 11.48 4.00
C PHE A 147 9.11 10.28 4.09
N ASP A 148 9.93 10.26 5.13
CA ASP A 148 10.88 9.19 5.40
C ASP A 148 10.60 8.61 6.78
N ASN A 149 9.94 7.46 6.82
CA ASN A 149 9.60 6.76 8.05
C ASN A 149 10.70 5.74 8.37
N GLN A 150 11.54 6.05 9.35
CA GLN A 150 12.66 5.18 9.72
C GLN A 150 12.20 3.95 10.52
N ALA A 151 13.14 3.07 10.86
CA ALA A 151 12.86 1.75 11.41
C ALA A 151 11.98 1.75 12.67
N ALA A 152 12.12 2.74 13.56
CA ALA A 152 11.30 2.88 14.76
C ALA A 152 10.07 3.78 14.56
N GLY A 153 9.93 4.41 13.39
CA GLY A 153 8.81 5.28 13.07
C GLY A 153 7.56 4.47 12.74
N VAL A 154 6.41 4.94 13.25
CA VAL A 154 5.10 4.31 13.03
C VAL A 154 4.12 5.33 12.47
N VAL A 155 3.38 4.93 11.43
CA VAL A 155 2.16 5.61 10.98
C VAL A 155 0.99 4.65 11.14
N ASN A 156 0.03 4.96 12.00
CA ASN A 156 -1.08 4.07 12.31
C ASN A 156 -2.44 4.75 12.14
N ALA A 157 -3.21 4.33 11.13
CA ALA A 157 -4.60 4.76 10.97
C ALA A 157 -5.50 4.11 12.03
N THR A 158 -5.54 4.68 13.23
CA THR A 158 -6.32 4.18 14.39
C THR A 158 -7.78 4.66 14.39
N GLY A 159 -8.10 5.68 13.59
CA GLY A 159 -9.41 6.32 13.61
C GLY A 159 -10.54 5.53 12.94
N ALA A 160 -11.77 5.94 13.23
CA ALA A 160 -12.98 5.47 12.53
C ALA A 160 -13.09 6.01 11.10
N ARG A 161 -12.34 7.07 10.79
CA ARG A 161 -12.14 7.63 9.45
C ARG A 161 -10.74 7.30 8.97
N ASN A 162 -10.49 7.47 7.68
CA ASN A 162 -9.21 7.11 7.10
C ASN A 162 -8.10 8.11 7.45
N LEU A 163 -6.89 7.58 7.63
CA LEU A 163 -5.67 8.35 7.44
C LEU A 163 -5.26 8.22 5.97
N VAL A 164 -5.02 9.34 5.30
CA VAL A 164 -4.73 9.36 3.86
C VAL A 164 -3.34 9.91 3.61
N LEU A 165 -2.48 9.10 3.00
CA LEU A 165 -1.21 9.56 2.42
C LEU A 165 -1.46 9.86 0.95
N LYS A 166 -1.45 11.15 0.58
CA LYS A 166 -1.81 11.61 -0.76
C LYS A 166 -0.71 12.42 -1.44
N HIS A 167 -0.24 11.92 -2.58
CA HIS A 167 0.85 12.53 -3.37
C HIS A 167 2.18 12.69 -2.62
N VAL A 168 2.41 11.86 -1.61
CA VAL A 168 3.62 11.85 -0.79
C VAL A 168 4.69 10.97 -1.44
N LEU A 169 5.92 11.46 -1.54
CA LEU A 169 7.08 10.62 -1.86
C LEU A 169 7.52 9.95 -0.56
N CYS A 170 7.13 8.69 -0.38
CA CYS A 170 7.32 7.97 0.86
C CYS A 170 8.50 6.98 0.75
N THR A 171 9.43 7.05 1.68
CA THR A 171 10.33 5.95 2.03
C THR A 171 9.86 5.38 3.36
N ASN A 172 9.67 4.06 3.44
CA ASN A 172 9.27 3.39 4.67
C ASN A 172 10.26 2.28 5.02
N ALA A 173 10.99 2.45 6.11
CA ALA A 173 11.80 1.41 6.75
C ALA A 173 11.18 0.91 8.06
N GLY A 174 10.18 1.61 8.59
CA GLY A 174 9.40 1.22 9.77
C GLY A 174 8.02 0.65 9.39
N LEU A 175 6.99 1.10 10.10
CA LEU A 175 5.62 0.57 9.98
C LEU A 175 4.62 1.60 9.44
N LEU A 176 3.91 1.26 8.37
CA LEU A 176 2.67 1.92 7.95
C LEU A 176 1.51 0.95 8.19
N GLU A 177 0.57 1.27 9.07
CA GLU A 177 -0.50 0.35 9.42
C GLU A 177 -1.88 1.00 9.46
N GLY A 178 -2.91 0.18 9.27
CA GLY A 178 -4.28 0.51 9.63
C GLY A 178 -4.77 -0.45 10.70
N THR A 179 -5.23 0.10 11.83
CA THR A 179 -5.82 -0.67 12.94
C THR A 179 -7.26 -0.24 13.25
N GLY A 180 -7.59 1.01 12.95
CA GLY A 180 -8.94 1.57 13.05
C GLY A 180 -9.86 1.13 11.93
N SER A 181 -11.17 1.24 12.15
CA SER A 181 -12.18 0.84 11.16
C SER A 181 -12.18 1.68 9.88
N GLY A 182 -11.65 2.91 9.94
CA GLY A 182 -11.49 3.78 8.78
C GLY A 182 -10.32 3.38 7.86
N GLY A 183 -9.28 2.77 8.43
CA GLY A 183 -8.13 2.22 7.73
C GLY A 183 -7.17 3.25 7.13
N LEU A 184 -6.06 2.74 6.59
CA LEU A 184 -5.05 3.54 5.91
C LEU A 184 -5.39 3.64 4.42
N THR A 185 -5.26 4.81 3.83
CA THR A 185 -5.40 5.02 2.38
C THR A 185 -4.09 5.51 1.79
N LEU A 186 -3.48 4.68 0.95
CA LEU A 186 -2.30 5.02 0.15
C LEU A 186 -2.79 5.45 -1.23
N LYS A 187 -2.74 6.76 -1.49
CA LYS A 187 -3.26 7.37 -2.71
C LYS A 187 -2.20 8.22 -3.35
N ALA A 188 -1.47 7.70 -4.33
CA ALA A 188 -0.38 8.45 -4.93
C ALA A 188 -0.48 8.40 -6.45
N THR A 189 0.03 9.43 -7.12
CA THR A 189 0.57 9.33 -8.49
C THR A 189 2.06 8.98 -8.47
N THR A 190 2.63 8.72 -7.28
CA THR A 190 4.04 8.51 -7.00
C THR A 190 4.27 7.13 -6.35
N THR A 191 5.54 6.77 -6.18
CA THR A 191 6.00 5.50 -5.60
C THR A 191 6.20 5.62 -4.08
N ILE A 192 5.74 4.60 -3.35
CA ILE A 192 6.17 4.28 -1.99
C ILE A 192 7.34 3.30 -2.09
N LEU A 193 8.51 3.71 -1.62
CA LEU A 193 9.67 2.86 -1.46
C LEU A 193 9.57 2.18 -0.10
N ASN A 194 9.01 0.98 -0.07
CA ASN A 194 8.91 0.18 1.13
C ASN A 194 10.22 -0.62 1.26
N GLY A 195 11.14 -0.12 2.09
CA GLY A 195 12.46 -0.70 2.26
C GLY A 195 12.40 -2.16 2.70
N ALA A 196 13.54 -2.87 2.69
CA ALA A 196 13.58 -4.30 2.98
C ALA A 196 12.97 -4.68 4.35
N ALA A 197 13.12 -3.82 5.36
CA ALA A 197 12.51 -3.99 6.69
C ALA A 197 11.15 -3.28 6.83
N GLY A 198 10.74 -2.52 5.83
CA GLY A 198 9.49 -1.76 5.83
C GLY A 198 8.28 -2.67 5.75
N ILE A 199 7.33 -2.45 6.66
CA ILE A 199 6.06 -3.18 6.71
C ILE A 199 4.92 -2.22 6.40
N ILE A 200 4.01 -2.67 5.53
CA ILE A 200 2.68 -2.11 5.41
C ILE A 200 1.68 -3.13 5.94
N LEU A 201 0.92 -2.79 6.98
CA LEU A 201 0.07 -3.74 7.71
C LEU A 201 -1.42 -3.34 7.66
N ALA A 202 -2.27 -4.28 7.27
CA ALA A 202 -3.70 -4.21 7.52
C ALA A 202 -4.05 -5.02 8.78
N GLY A 203 -4.17 -4.34 9.92
CA GLY A 203 -4.53 -4.94 11.19
C GLY A 203 -5.94 -5.56 11.18
N ALA A 204 -6.21 -6.42 12.17
CA ALA A 204 -7.51 -7.08 12.33
C ALA A 204 -8.68 -6.08 12.28
N GLY A 205 -9.70 -6.37 11.47
CA GLY A 205 -10.86 -5.47 11.27
C GLY A 205 -10.60 -4.25 10.37
N SER A 206 -9.35 -3.92 10.08
CA SER A 206 -8.97 -2.74 9.31
C SER A 206 -8.71 -3.04 7.83
N ARG A 207 -8.35 -1.99 7.09
CA ARG A 207 -8.05 -2.02 5.65
C ARG A 207 -6.87 -1.11 5.33
N VAL A 208 -6.05 -1.54 4.38
CA VAL A 208 -5.16 -0.66 3.63
C VAL A 208 -5.70 -0.51 2.21
N HIS A 209 -6.09 0.70 1.81
CA HIS A 209 -6.60 0.98 0.48
C HIS A 209 -5.48 1.43 -0.45
N LEU A 210 -5.31 0.72 -1.56
CA LEU A 210 -4.35 1.08 -2.62
C LEU A 210 -5.11 1.76 -3.76
N ARG A 211 -4.83 3.05 -4.01
CA ARG A 211 -5.51 3.86 -5.02
C ARG A 211 -4.52 4.57 -5.92
N GLY A 212 -4.13 3.92 -7.01
CA GLY A 212 -3.20 4.46 -8.02
C GLY A 212 -1.73 4.51 -7.59
N VAL A 213 -1.42 4.01 -6.39
CA VAL A 213 -0.06 4.02 -5.81
C VAL A 213 0.79 2.90 -6.38
N THR A 214 2.08 3.17 -6.61
CA THR A 214 3.10 2.14 -6.80
C THR A 214 3.77 1.83 -5.47
N ILE A 215 3.87 0.56 -5.08
CA ILE A 215 4.67 0.11 -3.95
C ILE A 215 5.86 -0.67 -4.50
N SER A 216 7.06 -0.33 -4.07
CA SER A 216 8.28 -1.05 -4.45
C SER A 216 8.95 -1.65 -3.22
N GLY A 217 9.21 -2.95 -3.28
CA GLY A 217 9.88 -3.72 -2.23
C GLY A 217 9.07 -3.93 -0.94
N GLY A 218 9.75 -4.53 0.05
CA GLY A 218 9.30 -4.68 1.44
C GLY A 218 8.11 -5.61 1.61
N THR A 219 7.53 -5.62 2.81
CA THR A 219 6.48 -6.58 3.20
C THR A 219 5.10 -5.92 3.29
N LEU A 220 4.10 -6.61 2.73
CA LEU A 220 2.67 -6.34 2.92
C LEU A 220 2.07 -7.44 3.78
N GLU A 221 1.47 -7.08 4.91
CA GLU A 221 0.92 -8.03 5.89
C GLU A 221 -0.54 -7.74 6.22
N SER A 222 -1.31 -8.78 6.55
CA SER A 222 -2.62 -8.61 7.16
C SER A 222 -2.84 -9.59 8.30
N THR A 223 -3.42 -9.13 9.41
CA THR A 223 -3.75 -9.98 10.57
C THR A 223 -5.26 -10.15 10.70
N GLY A 224 -5.71 -11.31 11.20
CA GLY A 224 -7.14 -11.61 11.40
C GLY A 224 -8.00 -11.37 10.15
N SER A 225 -8.99 -10.46 10.26
CA SER A 225 -9.85 -10.07 9.14
C SER A 225 -9.32 -8.88 8.31
N GLY A 226 -8.15 -8.35 8.66
CA GLY A 226 -7.47 -7.28 7.95
C GLY A 226 -7.22 -7.63 6.49
N LYS A 227 -7.20 -6.62 5.62
CA LYS A 227 -6.97 -6.81 4.18
C LYS A 227 -6.50 -5.56 3.46
N PHE A 228 -5.80 -5.78 2.36
CA PHE A 228 -5.59 -4.73 1.36
C PHE A 228 -6.77 -4.68 0.41
N VAL A 229 -7.11 -3.48 -0.05
CA VAL A 229 -8.17 -3.27 -1.05
C VAL A 229 -7.64 -2.40 -2.18
N VAL A 230 -7.50 -2.99 -3.36
CA VAL A 230 -7.16 -2.28 -4.60
C VAL A 230 -8.44 -1.75 -5.22
N THR A 231 -8.52 -0.43 -5.40
CA THR A 231 -9.69 0.25 -5.97
C THR A 231 -9.30 1.44 -6.85
N GLY A 232 -10.25 1.92 -7.64
CA GLY A 232 -10.22 3.28 -8.20
C GLY A 232 -10.05 3.37 -9.71
N PHE A 233 -9.55 2.32 -10.37
CA PHE A 233 -9.23 2.38 -11.80
C PHE A 233 -9.53 1.05 -12.50
N THR A 234 -10.53 1.07 -13.37
CA THR A 234 -10.82 -0.04 -14.30
C THR A 234 -10.02 0.07 -15.59
N ALA A 235 -9.47 1.26 -15.89
CA ALA A 235 -8.53 1.44 -16.99
C ALA A 235 -7.19 0.77 -16.63
N ARG A 236 -6.68 0.00 -17.59
CA ARG A 236 -5.32 -0.54 -17.61
C ARG A 236 -4.28 0.56 -17.39
N LYS A 237 -3.14 0.20 -16.79
CA LYS A 237 -1.99 1.07 -16.47
C LYS A 237 -2.27 2.25 -15.54
N SER A 238 -3.49 2.35 -15.00
CA SER A 238 -3.91 3.46 -14.16
C SER A 238 -4.12 3.06 -12.70
N GLY A 239 -4.10 1.76 -12.41
CA GLY A 239 -4.31 1.17 -11.09
C GLY A 239 -3.11 1.24 -10.17
N ALA A 240 -3.26 0.64 -8.98
CA ALA A 240 -2.12 0.43 -8.09
C ALA A 240 -1.11 -0.53 -8.74
N ARG A 241 0.16 -0.40 -8.40
CA ARG A 241 1.24 -1.26 -8.91
C ARG A 241 2.09 -1.81 -7.78
N TRP A 242 2.56 -3.02 -7.95
CA TRP A 242 3.62 -3.64 -7.17
C TRP A 242 4.86 -3.78 -8.04
N ASP A 243 5.96 -3.19 -7.59
CA ASP A 243 7.20 -3.13 -8.32
C ASP A 243 8.33 -3.86 -7.59
N GLY A 244 8.56 -5.09 -8.05
CA GLY A 244 9.63 -5.98 -7.62
C GLY A 244 10.89 -5.94 -8.49
N LEU A 245 11.08 -4.91 -9.34
CA LEU A 245 12.22 -4.87 -10.27
C LEU A 245 13.56 -4.61 -9.58
N THR A 246 13.56 -3.81 -8.52
CA THR A 246 14.78 -3.40 -7.78
C THR A 246 14.94 -4.15 -6.46
N ALA A 247 13.82 -4.52 -5.83
CA ALA A 247 13.78 -5.30 -4.60
C ALA A 247 12.51 -6.14 -4.59
N THR A 248 12.60 -7.40 -4.15
CA THR A 248 11.42 -8.28 -4.03
C THR A 248 10.35 -7.63 -3.16
N LEU A 249 9.11 -7.66 -3.63
CA LEU A 249 7.95 -7.32 -2.82
C LEU A 249 7.35 -8.60 -2.24
N TYR A 250 7.16 -8.63 -0.93
CA TYR A 250 6.60 -9.77 -0.20
C TYR A 250 5.13 -9.51 0.12
N ASN A 251 4.22 -10.19 -0.56
CA ASN A 251 2.82 -10.23 -0.18
C ASN A 251 2.56 -11.41 0.76
N GLN A 252 2.44 -11.12 2.06
CA GLN A 252 1.98 -12.03 3.10
C GLN A 252 0.52 -11.76 3.49
N ALA A 253 -0.15 -10.84 2.77
CA ALA A 253 -1.47 -10.35 3.11
C ALA A 253 -2.58 -10.98 2.27
N ARG A 254 -3.82 -10.79 2.74
CA ARG A 254 -5.01 -10.93 1.91
C ARG A 254 -5.27 -9.62 1.16
N VAL A 255 -5.25 -9.70 -0.16
CA VAL A 255 -5.45 -8.58 -1.07
C VAL A 255 -6.73 -8.77 -1.86
N HIS A 256 -7.63 -7.80 -1.81
CA HIS A 256 -8.86 -7.80 -2.59
C HIS A 256 -8.77 -6.79 -3.73
N ILE A 257 -8.94 -7.26 -4.96
CA ILE A 257 -9.01 -6.41 -6.15
C ILE A 257 -10.49 -6.16 -6.46
N VAL A 258 -10.96 -4.92 -6.24
CA VAL A 258 -12.37 -4.57 -6.34
C VAL A 258 -12.59 -3.58 -7.47
N LYS A 259 -13.10 -4.09 -8.60
CA LYS A 259 -13.36 -3.30 -9.82
C LYS A 259 -12.13 -2.48 -10.25
N ALA A 260 -10.97 -3.11 -10.25
CA ALA A 260 -9.70 -2.47 -10.55
C ALA A 260 -8.67 -3.45 -11.13
N PHE A 261 -7.59 -2.93 -11.71
CA PHE A 261 -6.39 -3.71 -12.02
C PHE A 261 -5.27 -3.43 -11.01
N LEU A 262 -4.55 -4.49 -10.62
CA LEU A 262 -3.29 -4.40 -9.90
C LEU A 262 -2.16 -4.74 -10.88
N GLY A 263 -1.29 -3.75 -11.14
CA GLY A 263 -0.12 -3.94 -11.98
C GLY A 263 1.00 -4.66 -11.22
N LEU A 264 1.68 -5.62 -11.84
CA LEU A 264 2.81 -6.34 -11.28
C LEU A 264 4.04 -6.21 -12.18
N SER A 265 5.20 -5.95 -11.58
CA SER A 265 6.51 -6.00 -12.24
C SER A 265 7.55 -6.68 -11.35
N GLY A 266 8.50 -7.40 -11.95
CA GLY A 266 9.64 -8.00 -11.24
C GLY A 266 9.28 -9.13 -10.28
N ALA A 267 10.08 -9.30 -9.22
CA ALA A 267 9.93 -10.39 -8.26
C ALA A 267 8.87 -10.07 -7.20
N ILE A 268 7.80 -10.87 -7.18
CA ILE A 268 6.71 -10.78 -6.21
C ILE A 268 6.64 -12.11 -5.45
N ASP A 269 7.08 -12.10 -4.20
CA ASP A 269 6.93 -13.25 -3.31
C ASP A 269 5.53 -13.20 -2.67
N ASN A 270 4.61 -13.96 -3.25
CA ASN A 270 3.24 -14.06 -2.81
C ASN A 270 3.06 -15.33 -1.99
N SER A 271 3.23 -15.24 -0.67
CA SER A 271 2.81 -16.29 0.29
C SER A 271 1.38 -16.08 0.80
N GLY A 272 0.83 -14.88 0.59
CA GLY A 272 -0.55 -14.52 0.88
C GLY A 272 -1.55 -14.89 -0.21
N ALA A 273 -2.64 -14.13 -0.27
CA ALA A 273 -3.74 -14.36 -1.20
C ALA A 273 -4.12 -13.09 -1.96
N ILE A 274 -4.11 -13.18 -3.29
CA ILE A 274 -4.63 -12.13 -4.18
C ILE A 274 -6.00 -12.58 -4.70
N VAL A 275 -7.04 -11.85 -4.37
CA VAL A 275 -8.43 -12.24 -4.66
C VAL A 275 -9.10 -11.18 -5.52
N GLY A 276 -9.32 -11.54 -6.78
CA GLY A 276 -10.20 -10.81 -7.68
C GLY A 276 -11.66 -10.89 -7.22
N LYS A 277 -12.30 -9.73 -7.03
CA LYS A 277 -13.72 -9.65 -6.66
C LYS A 277 -14.60 -9.42 -7.89
N ARG A 278 -15.92 -9.61 -7.69
CA ARG A 278 -16.94 -9.39 -8.72
C ARG A 278 -16.81 -7.99 -9.34
N GLY A 279 -16.71 -7.97 -10.67
CA GLY A 279 -16.61 -6.78 -11.52
C GLY A 279 -15.36 -6.84 -12.39
N LEU A 280 -15.28 -5.97 -13.40
CA LEU A 280 -14.12 -5.90 -14.28
C LEU A 280 -12.85 -5.57 -13.48
N GLY A 281 -11.78 -6.33 -13.68
CA GLY A 281 -10.52 -6.10 -12.98
C GLY A 281 -9.59 -7.30 -13.03
N GLY A 282 -8.60 -7.36 -12.14
CA GLY A 282 -7.68 -8.48 -12.02
C GLY A 282 -6.23 -8.01 -12.00
N LEU A 283 -5.36 -8.75 -12.67
CA LEU A 283 -3.92 -8.46 -12.72
C LEU A 283 -3.51 -7.92 -14.08
N GLU A 284 -2.55 -7.02 -14.05
CA GLU A 284 -1.89 -6.48 -15.23
C GLU A 284 -0.38 -6.69 -15.09
N ILE A 285 0.24 -7.36 -16.05
CA ILE A 285 1.65 -7.71 -16.01
C ILE A 285 2.40 -6.69 -16.85
N ALA A 286 3.35 -5.99 -16.24
CA ALA A 286 4.11 -4.95 -16.91
C ALA A 286 5.00 -5.51 -18.04
N ASP A 287 5.50 -4.63 -18.91
CA ASP A 287 6.35 -5.01 -20.06
C ASP A 287 7.62 -5.78 -19.65
N ARG A 288 8.17 -5.48 -18.48
CA ARG A 288 9.33 -6.19 -17.91
C ARG A 288 8.99 -7.53 -17.25
N GLY A 289 7.72 -7.94 -17.28
CA GLY A 289 7.22 -9.17 -16.70
C GLY A 289 7.11 -9.14 -15.18
N ALA A 290 6.51 -10.20 -14.63
CA ALA A 290 6.41 -10.46 -13.21
C ALA A 290 6.61 -11.94 -12.91
N THR A 291 7.26 -12.22 -11.79
CA THR A 291 7.45 -13.58 -11.26
C THR A 291 6.70 -13.71 -9.94
N LEU A 292 5.80 -14.70 -9.85
CA LEU A 292 5.06 -15.03 -8.64
C LEU A 292 5.71 -16.24 -7.96
N SER A 293 6.37 -16.01 -6.81
CA SER A 293 6.90 -17.05 -5.89
C SER A 293 6.15 -17.04 -4.55
N GLY A 294 6.62 -17.77 -3.52
CA GLY A 294 6.05 -17.71 -2.17
C GLY A 294 4.97 -18.74 -1.84
N GLY A 295 4.46 -19.49 -2.84
CA GLY A 295 3.53 -20.61 -2.59
C GLY A 295 2.07 -20.21 -2.31
N GLY A 296 1.74 -18.93 -2.42
CA GLY A 296 0.41 -18.39 -2.14
C GLY A 296 -0.58 -18.59 -3.30
N SER A 297 -1.63 -17.78 -3.29
CA SER A 297 -2.75 -17.92 -4.23
C SER A 297 -3.10 -16.64 -4.98
N VAL A 298 -3.59 -16.83 -6.20
CA VAL A 298 -4.32 -15.84 -6.99
C VAL A 298 -5.67 -16.46 -7.35
N THR A 299 -6.78 -15.89 -6.89
CA THR A 299 -8.14 -16.36 -7.22
C THR A 299 -8.86 -15.32 -8.05
N LEU A 300 -9.29 -15.71 -9.25
CA LEU A 300 -10.01 -14.87 -10.19
C LEU A 300 -11.52 -15.12 -10.12
N HIS A 301 -12.31 -14.05 -10.18
CA HIS A 301 -13.74 -14.12 -10.49
C HIS A 301 -13.94 -14.18 -12.01
N ARG A 302 -15.09 -14.66 -12.49
CA ARG A 302 -15.45 -14.73 -13.93
C ARG A 302 -15.38 -13.41 -14.73
N PHE A 303 -15.24 -12.28 -14.05
CA PHE A 303 -15.14 -10.96 -14.69
C PHE A 303 -13.73 -10.41 -14.61
N ASN A 304 -12.82 -11.17 -14.02
CA ASN A 304 -11.45 -10.76 -13.86
C ASN A 304 -10.59 -11.36 -14.96
N SER A 305 -9.45 -10.70 -15.19
CA SER A 305 -8.47 -11.17 -16.13
C SER A 305 -7.05 -10.95 -15.61
N ILE A 306 -6.13 -11.81 -16.06
CA ILE A 306 -4.69 -11.55 -16.01
C ILE A 306 -4.23 -11.21 -17.41
N THR A 307 -3.63 -10.03 -17.60
CA THR A 307 -3.32 -9.52 -18.95
C THR A 307 -1.95 -8.87 -18.99
N GLY A 308 -1.28 -8.89 -20.14
CA GLY A 308 -0.04 -8.14 -20.35
C GLY A 308 -0.30 -6.66 -20.68
N ASP A 309 0.66 -5.80 -20.32
CA ASP A 309 0.77 -4.42 -20.78
C ASP A 309 1.12 -4.32 -22.27
N THR A 310 1.79 -5.36 -22.76
CA THR A 310 2.31 -5.58 -24.12
C THR A 310 2.27 -7.08 -24.43
N SER A 311 2.48 -7.47 -25.69
CA SER A 311 2.66 -8.89 -26.05
C SER A 311 3.97 -9.51 -25.53
N ARG A 312 4.90 -8.68 -25.03
CA ARG A 312 6.18 -9.12 -24.44
C ARG A 312 6.09 -9.32 -22.92
N SER A 313 4.98 -8.92 -22.31
CA SER A 313 4.77 -9.06 -20.88
C SER A 313 4.73 -10.55 -20.50
N THR A 314 5.65 -10.96 -19.62
CA THR A 314 5.77 -12.36 -19.19
C THR A 314 5.26 -12.52 -17.76
N LEU A 315 4.32 -13.44 -17.56
CA LEU A 315 3.96 -13.93 -16.23
C LEU A 315 4.63 -15.28 -16.01
N THR A 316 5.52 -15.33 -15.02
CA THR A 316 6.11 -16.58 -14.53
C THR A 316 5.47 -16.95 -13.21
N ASN A 317 4.65 -18.01 -13.21
CA ASN A 317 4.14 -18.62 -11.99
C ASN A 317 5.11 -19.71 -11.52
N VAL A 318 5.88 -19.44 -10.46
CA VAL A 318 6.90 -20.37 -9.95
C VAL A 318 6.26 -21.50 -9.15
N ASN A 319 5.45 -21.12 -8.16
CA ASN A 319 4.86 -22.06 -7.21
C ASN A 319 3.52 -21.58 -6.62
N ASN A 320 2.88 -20.57 -7.21
CA ASN A 320 1.56 -20.13 -6.73
C ASN A 320 0.44 -20.97 -7.37
N ARG A 321 -0.71 -20.97 -6.70
CA ARG A 321 -1.97 -21.46 -7.28
C ARG A 321 -2.76 -20.30 -7.89
N ILE A 322 -2.84 -20.24 -9.21
CA ILE A 322 -3.77 -19.38 -9.94
C ILE A 322 -5.07 -20.18 -10.15
N SER A 323 -6.21 -19.67 -9.69
CA SER A 323 -7.45 -20.44 -9.65
C SER A 323 -8.70 -19.62 -9.96
N GLY A 324 -9.82 -20.29 -10.18
CA GLY A 324 -11.14 -19.69 -10.26
C GLY A 324 -11.69 -19.71 -11.68
N ALA A 325 -12.14 -18.54 -12.16
CA ALA A 325 -12.73 -18.34 -13.47
C ALA A 325 -12.18 -17.08 -14.16
N GLY A 326 -12.68 -16.76 -15.35
CA GLY A 326 -12.33 -15.53 -16.05
C GLY A 326 -11.33 -15.80 -17.16
N ALA A 327 -10.36 -14.91 -17.35
CA ALA A 327 -9.43 -15.02 -18.47
C ALA A 327 -7.96 -14.81 -18.08
N ILE A 328 -7.05 -15.50 -18.76
CA ILE A 328 -5.62 -15.25 -18.74
C ILE A 328 -5.15 -15.01 -20.18
N GLY A 329 -4.44 -13.91 -20.40
CA GLY A 329 -3.66 -13.67 -21.62
C GLY A 329 -4.23 -12.70 -22.65
N ALA A 330 -5.50 -12.29 -22.51
CA ALA A 330 -6.27 -11.39 -23.39
C ALA A 330 -5.43 -10.71 -24.51
N PRO A 331 -5.43 -11.26 -25.75
CA PRO A 331 -4.50 -10.85 -26.81
C PRO A 331 -4.57 -9.36 -27.16
N ILE A 332 -3.43 -8.77 -27.52
CA ILE A 332 -3.30 -7.41 -28.03
C ILE A 332 -2.74 -7.52 -29.45
N GLY A 333 -3.63 -7.61 -30.44
CA GLY A 333 -3.25 -8.01 -31.81
C GLY A 333 -3.14 -9.54 -31.91
N ALA A 334 -2.12 -10.03 -32.63
CA ALA A 334 -1.92 -11.48 -32.83
C ALA A 334 -1.34 -12.19 -31.60
N GLU A 335 -0.62 -11.47 -30.74
CA GLU A 335 0.05 -11.99 -29.54
C GLU A 335 -0.60 -11.45 -28.26
N GLY A 336 -0.55 -12.24 -27.18
CA GLY A 336 -1.01 -11.85 -25.85
C GLY A 336 0.11 -11.95 -24.82
N LEU A 337 -0.27 -12.07 -23.55
CA LEU A 337 0.65 -12.35 -22.44
C LEU A 337 1.53 -13.58 -22.75
N ILE A 338 2.81 -13.56 -22.39
CA ILE A 338 3.62 -14.78 -22.34
C ILE A 338 3.37 -15.43 -20.97
N LEU A 339 2.77 -16.63 -20.98
CA LEU A 339 2.44 -17.37 -19.76
C LEU A 339 3.40 -18.53 -19.56
N VAL A 340 4.08 -18.56 -18.41
CA VAL A 340 4.97 -19.63 -17.97
C VAL A 340 4.50 -20.14 -16.62
N ASN A 341 4.05 -21.39 -16.57
CA ASN A 341 3.71 -22.10 -15.35
C ASN A 341 4.81 -23.11 -15.05
N GLN A 342 5.68 -22.81 -14.08
CA GLN A 342 6.83 -23.66 -13.75
C GLN A 342 6.44 -24.90 -12.96
N GLN A 343 7.40 -25.78 -12.69
CA GLN A 343 7.21 -27.13 -12.12
C GLN A 343 6.29 -27.21 -10.90
N ASN A 344 6.32 -26.21 -10.01
CA ASN A 344 5.48 -26.17 -8.79
C ASN A 344 4.27 -25.24 -8.93
N GLY A 345 4.16 -24.54 -10.06
CA GLY A 345 3.04 -23.66 -10.36
C GLY A 345 1.79 -24.46 -10.70
N VAL A 346 0.65 -23.98 -10.22
CA VAL A 346 -0.65 -24.56 -10.55
C VAL A 346 -1.56 -23.51 -11.16
N ILE A 347 -2.22 -23.84 -12.27
CA ILE A 347 -3.33 -23.09 -12.84
C ILE A 347 -4.55 -24.00 -12.83
N ASP A 348 -5.62 -23.58 -12.16
CA ASP A 348 -6.81 -24.41 -11.96
C ASP A 348 -8.09 -23.66 -12.39
N ALA A 349 -8.77 -24.19 -13.39
CA ALA A 349 -10.13 -23.81 -13.75
C ALA A 349 -11.13 -24.35 -12.70
N SER A 350 -11.10 -23.77 -11.50
CA SER A 350 -11.76 -24.31 -10.29
C SER A 350 -13.22 -23.92 -10.14
N ALA A 351 -13.65 -22.87 -10.84
CA ALA A 351 -14.99 -22.33 -10.71
C ALA A 351 -15.94 -22.82 -11.82
N ARG A 352 -17.24 -22.83 -11.52
CA ARG A 352 -18.29 -23.29 -12.47
C ARG A 352 -18.37 -22.46 -13.75
N GLN A 353 -17.84 -21.24 -13.74
CA GLN A 353 -17.91 -20.32 -14.87
C GLN A 353 -16.79 -20.54 -15.90
N GLY A 354 -15.83 -21.41 -15.61
CA GLY A 354 -14.72 -21.70 -16.51
C GLY A 354 -13.62 -20.64 -16.49
N LEU A 355 -12.44 -21.05 -16.94
CA LEU A 355 -11.26 -20.22 -17.06
C LEU A 355 -10.74 -20.35 -18.49
N THR A 356 -10.67 -19.23 -19.20
CA THR A 356 -10.11 -19.19 -20.55
C THR A 356 -8.65 -18.75 -20.50
N ILE A 357 -7.75 -19.52 -21.13
CA ILE A 357 -6.34 -19.16 -21.32
C ILE A 357 -6.14 -18.89 -22.81
N ASN A 358 -6.02 -17.61 -23.15
CA ASN A 358 -5.80 -17.15 -24.51
C ASN A 358 -4.64 -16.15 -24.52
N THR A 359 -3.45 -16.65 -24.84
CA THR A 359 -2.20 -15.89 -25.00
C THR A 359 -1.94 -15.52 -26.47
N GLY A 360 -2.95 -15.64 -27.35
CA GLY A 360 -2.82 -15.40 -28.78
C GLY A 360 -1.87 -16.40 -29.43
N ALA A 361 -0.96 -15.92 -30.28
CA ALA A 361 0.08 -16.70 -30.93
C ALA A 361 1.19 -17.15 -29.96
N ASN A 362 1.33 -16.51 -28.78
CA ASN A 362 2.26 -16.98 -27.76
C ASN A 362 1.78 -18.34 -27.24
N LYS A 363 2.67 -19.33 -27.24
CA LYS A 363 2.36 -20.63 -26.64
C LYS A 363 2.42 -20.54 -25.11
N VAL A 364 1.46 -21.16 -24.44
CA VAL A 364 1.51 -21.38 -22.99
C VAL A 364 2.63 -22.38 -22.71
N ARG A 365 3.57 -22.02 -21.82
CA ARG A 365 4.58 -22.96 -21.32
C ARG A 365 4.11 -23.53 -19.99
N ASN A 366 3.90 -24.83 -19.95
CA ASN A 366 3.52 -25.53 -18.74
C ASN A 366 4.54 -26.60 -18.39
N ASP A 367 5.32 -26.35 -17.35
CA ASP A 367 6.19 -27.33 -16.70
C ASP A 367 5.56 -27.85 -15.40
N GLY A 368 4.54 -27.16 -14.86
CA GLY A 368 3.79 -27.55 -13.67
C GLY A 368 2.44 -28.20 -13.99
N LEU A 369 1.39 -27.81 -13.27
CA LEU A 369 0.04 -28.33 -13.44
C LEU A 369 -0.91 -27.27 -14.03
N ILE A 370 -1.57 -27.61 -15.14
CA ILE A 370 -2.80 -26.93 -15.56
C ILE A 370 -3.93 -27.93 -15.41
N GLU A 371 -4.92 -27.62 -14.57
CA GLU A 371 -6.02 -28.52 -14.26
C GLU A 371 -7.40 -27.86 -14.40
N ALA A 372 -8.43 -28.68 -14.62
CA ALA A 372 -9.82 -28.29 -14.51
C ALA A 372 -10.49 -29.11 -13.40
N THR A 373 -10.57 -28.53 -12.21
CA THR A 373 -11.29 -29.14 -11.07
C THR A 373 -12.75 -28.68 -10.98
N GLY A 374 -13.05 -27.52 -11.56
CA GLY A 374 -14.38 -26.93 -11.57
C GLY A 374 -15.30 -27.57 -12.60
N ARG A 375 -16.61 -27.36 -12.43
CA ARG A 375 -17.62 -27.79 -13.40
C ARG A 375 -17.70 -26.91 -14.66
N GLY A 376 -16.93 -25.82 -14.70
CA GLY A 376 -16.80 -24.99 -15.89
C GLY A 376 -15.75 -25.57 -16.82
N VAL A 377 -15.70 -25.10 -18.07
CA VAL A 377 -14.65 -25.49 -19.01
C VAL A 377 -13.38 -24.69 -18.69
N GLY A 378 -12.30 -25.39 -18.39
CA GLY A 378 -10.96 -24.86 -18.55
C GLY A 378 -10.63 -24.90 -20.04
N ASP A 379 -10.49 -23.74 -20.67
CA ASP A 379 -10.36 -23.65 -22.12
C ASP A 379 -9.05 -22.96 -22.49
N ILE A 380 -8.11 -23.73 -23.06
CA ILE A 380 -6.83 -23.22 -23.53
C ILE A 380 -6.93 -23.01 -25.05
N VAL A 381 -7.21 -21.77 -25.42
CA VAL A 381 -7.35 -21.32 -26.82
C VAL A 381 -6.00 -21.28 -27.53
N SER A 382 -4.91 -21.05 -26.80
CA SER A 382 -3.56 -20.93 -27.35
C SER A 382 -2.85 -22.27 -27.46
N GLY A 383 -1.83 -22.35 -28.32
CA GLY A 383 -0.97 -23.54 -28.38
C GLY A 383 -0.21 -23.75 -27.08
N VAL A 384 0.14 -24.99 -26.76
CA VAL A 384 0.77 -25.35 -25.49
C VAL A 384 2.11 -26.06 -25.73
N ILE A 385 3.12 -25.66 -24.97
CA ILE A 385 4.33 -26.45 -24.73
C ILE A 385 4.16 -27.03 -23.32
N ASN A 386 3.77 -28.29 -23.25
CA ASN A 386 3.52 -29.01 -22.01
C ASN A 386 4.70 -29.95 -21.71
N ASN A 387 5.50 -29.62 -20.70
CA ASN A 387 6.46 -30.52 -20.06
C ASN A 387 5.98 -31.00 -18.68
N GLY A 388 4.92 -30.39 -18.16
CA GLY A 388 4.26 -30.78 -16.92
C GLY A 388 3.04 -31.65 -17.18
N THR A 389 1.94 -31.35 -16.50
CA THR A 389 0.67 -32.10 -16.60
C THR A 389 -0.48 -31.19 -17.01
N LEU A 390 -1.28 -31.66 -17.98
CA LEU A 390 -2.62 -31.16 -18.27
C LEU A 390 -3.63 -32.14 -17.69
N MET A 391 -4.47 -31.70 -16.74
CA MET A 391 -5.36 -32.61 -16.00
C MET A 391 -6.83 -32.20 -16.06
N ALA A 392 -7.70 -33.14 -16.41
CA ALA A 392 -9.13 -33.00 -16.25
C ALA A 392 -9.59 -33.74 -14.98
N ALA A 393 -9.64 -33.03 -13.84
CA ALA A 393 -9.95 -33.58 -12.53
C ALA A 393 -11.43 -33.31 -12.13
N GLY A 394 -12.36 -34.05 -12.72
CA GLY A 394 -13.81 -33.85 -12.55
C GLY A 394 -14.40 -32.76 -13.45
N GLY A 395 -13.58 -31.84 -13.95
CA GLY A 395 -13.96 -30.80 -14.91
C GLY A 395 -13.65 -31.16 -16.37
N THR A 396 -13.94 -30.23 -17.28
CA THR A 396 -13.53 -30.31 -18.68
C THR A 396 -12.33 -29.40 -18.91
N LEU A 397 -11.23 -29.96 -19.42
CA LEU A 397 -10.09 -29.22 -19.93
C LEU A 397 -10.01 -29.40 -21.44
N THR A 398 -10.17 -28.30 -22.18
CA THR A 398 -10.03 -28.27 -23.64
C THR A 398 -8.75 -27.52 -24.00
N VAL A 399 -8.01 -28.02 -24.99
CA VAL A 399 -6.90 -27.31 -25.61
C VAL A 399 -7.15 -27.21 -27.10
N GLU A 400 -7.47 -26.01 -27.60
CA GLU A 400 -7.97 -25.81 -28.96
C GLU A 400 -6.88 -25.88 -30.04
N ARG A 401 -5.62 -25.67 -29.65
CA ARG A 401 -4.47 -25.62 -30.58
C ARG A 401 -3.41 -26.64 -30.20
N ALA A 402 -2.44 -26.81 -31.10
CA ALA A 402 -1.39 -27.83 -30.98
C ALA A 402 -0.73 -27.85 -29.59
N VAL A 403 -0.65 -29.04 -29.03
CA VAL A 403 0.10 -29.36 -27.81
C VAL A 403 1.39 -30.07 -28.20
N THR A 404 2.49 -29.60 -27.65
CA THR A 404 3.86 -30.10 -27.87
C THR A 404 4.57 -30.26 -26.53
N GLY A 405 5.77 -30.83 -26.50
CA GLY A 405 6.57 -30.99 -25.28
C GLY A 405 6.64 -32.44 -24.80
N THR A 406 7.17 -32.63 -23.59
CA THR A 406 7.49 -33.96 -23.00
C THR A 406 6.56 -34.38 -21.86
N GLY A 407 5.57 -33.56 -21.55
CA GLY A 407 4.67 -33.73 -20.42
C GLY A 407 3.57 -34.74 -20.66
N SER A 408 2.62 -34.80 -19.73
CA SER A 408 1.50 -35.74 -19.75
C SER A 408 0.13 -35.05 -19.81
N GLY A 409 -0.86 -35.80 -20.28
CA GLY A 409 -2.28 -35.50 -20.11
C GLY A 409 -2.89 -36.55 -19.19
N ALA A 410 -3.71 -36.13 -18.22
CA ALA A 410 -4.35 -37.00 -17.25
C ALA A 410 -5.85 -36.71 -17.14
N ILE A 411 -6.63 -37.75 -16.89
CA ILE A 411 -8.07 -37.66 -16.64
C ILE A 411 -8.35 -38.35 -15.31
N ASP A 412 -8.96 -37.60 -14.39
CA ASP A 412 -9.47 -38.09 -13.11
C ASP A 412 -10.93 -37.66 -12.98
N GLY A 413 -11.85 -38.45 -13.52
CA GLY A 413 -13.29 -38.16 -13.47
C GLY A 413 -13.77 -36.99 -14.34
N GLY A 414 -12.94 -36.43 -15.21
CA GLY A 414 -13.26 -35.30 -16.09
C GLY A 414 -13.26 -35.61 -17.59
N THR A 415 -13.08 -34.58 -18.42
CA THR A 415 -12.87 -34.70 -19.87
C THR A 415 -11.67 -33.87 -20.30
N LEU A 416 -10.67 -34.51 -20.90
CA LEU A 416 -9.55 -33.84 -21.54
C LEU A 416 -9.73 -33.90 -23.07
N ALA A 417 -9.86 -32.75 -23.72
CA ALA A 417 -10.10 -32.66 -25.16
C ALA A 417 -9.00 -31.83 -25.85
N PHE A 418 -8.57 -32.27 -27.03
CA PHE A 418 -7.63 -31.54 -27.88
C PHE A 418 -8.32 -31.20 -29.20
N GLY A 419 -8.22 -29.95 -29.63
CA GLY A 419 -8.69 -29.49 -30.93
C GLY A 419 -7.91 -30.16 -32.06
N SER A 420 -8.63 -30.52 -33.13
CA SER A 420 -8.09 -31.13 -34.36
C SER A 420 -7.38 -30.12 -35.25
#